data_AF-A0A1E3KYX8-F1
#
_entry.id   AF-A0A1E3KYX8-F1
#
_cell.length_a   1.000
_cell.length_b   1.000
_cell.length_c   1.000
_cell.angle_alpha   90.00
_cell.angle_beta   90.00
_cell.angle_gamma   90.00
#
_symmetry.space_group_name_H-M   'P 1'
#
loop_
_entity.id
_entity.type
_entity.pdbx_description
1 polymer ?
#
loop_
_entity_poly.entity_id
_entity_poly.type
_entity_poly.pdbx_seq_one_letter_code
_entity_poly.pdbx_strand_id
1 'polypeptide(L)'
;MEQRKLLRKYTKSIQVLQYFKNIQQDALIKDVREIPEIFHLDHFQNYYVHSALKKENPNVEISISDHAFARWNERVSTESSITELTNKLNYLNQSLSRIDFATSSVGVIDNDIVFTYVQSDLAVIITTFYGRISQKHVLANFENLQHFNMIEDDSVDLQLSNELLDKLVTIPLPAQRMIFKGSQARYVLDEFRDAHRSLFILTVESSTKKQLKFFYSDRLQNVELEHSVRKALTIIGHEALVLEQIKEQYSLV
;
A
#
# COMPACT_ATOMS: atom_id res chain seq x y z
N MET A 1 1.63 -4.87 -36.94
CA MET A 1 2.80 -3.98 -37.20
C MET A 1 2.51 -2.52 -36.83
N GLU A 2 1.29 -2.05 -37.09
CA GLU A 2 0.86 -0.67 -36.84
C GLU A 2 0.76 -0.29 -35.36
N GLN A 3 0.19 -1.17 -34.51
CA GLN A 3 0.11 -0.97 -33.06
C GLN A 3 1.48 -0.72 -32.40
N ARG A 4 2.51 -1.49 -32.77
CA ARG A 4 3.88 -1.29 -32.25
C ARG A 4 4.46 0.06 -32.67
N LYS A 5 4.13 0.57 -33.87
CA LYS A 5 4.54 1.90 -34.32
C LYS A 5 3.84 2.98 -33.50
N LEU A 6 2.54 2.83 -33.25
CA LEU A 6 1.77 3.73 -32.38
C LEU A 6 2.35 3.78 -30.97
N LEU A 7 2.58 2.64 -30.33
CA LEU A 7 3.17 2.59 -28.98
C LEU A 7 4.55 3.25 -28.94
N ARG A 8 5.41 2.99 -29.92
CA ARG A 8 6.73 3.67 -29.98
C ARG A 8 6.61 5.19 -30.14
N LYS A 9 5.59 5.68 -30.84
CA LYS A 9 5.35 7.12 -31.04
C LYS A 9 4.83 7.80 -29.77
N TYR A 10 3.98 7.13 -29.00
CA TYR A 10 3.27 7.72 -27.85
C TYR A 10 3.77 7.23 -26.48
N THR A 11 4.92 6.55 -26.44
CA THR A 11 5.61 6.19 -25.18
C THR A 11 7.00 6.79 -25.16
N LYS A 12 7.55 7.01 -23.96
CA LYS A 12 8.94 7.45 -23.75
C LYS A 12 9.71 6.36 -23.02
N SER A 13 11.01 6.26 -23.26
CA SER A 13 11.86 5.36 -22.49
C SER A 13 11.82 5.75 -21.01
N ILE A 14 11.89 4.74 -20.15
CA ILE A 14 11.95 4.89 -18.70
C ILE A 14 13.11 4.05 -18.17
N GLN A 15 13.66 4.47 -17.04
CA GLN A 15 14.57 3.64 -16.26
C GLN A 15 13.77 2.94 -15.16
N VAL A 16 13.63 1.61 -15.24
CA VAL A 16 13.01 0.82 -14.17
C VAL A 16 14.03 0.68 -13.05
N LEU A 17 13.69 1.18 -11.87
CA LEU A 17 14.54 1.11 -10.67
C LEU A 17 14.21 -0.14 -9.86
N GLN A 18 12.92 -0.49 -9.80
CA GLN A 18 12.42 -1.65 -9.06
C GLN A 18 11.11 -2.10 -9.69
N TYR A 19 10.90 -3.42 -9.74
CA TYR A 19 9.66 -3.99 -10.23
C TYR A 19 9.33 -5.26 -9.45
N PHE A 20 8.10 -5.33 -8.98
CA PHE A 20 7.55 -6.44 -8.22
C PHE A 20 6.23 -6.88 -8.80
N LYS A 21 6.00 -8.19 -8.77
CA LYS A 21 4.75 -8.81 -9.13
C LYS A 21 4.38 -9.81 -8.05
N ASN A 22 3.30 -9.52 -7.32
CA ASN A 22 2.72 -10.42 -6.34
C ASN A 22 1.73 -11.35 -7.06
N ILE A 23 1.98 -12.65 -7.00
CA ILE A 23 1.21 -13.66 -7.74
C ILE A 23 -0.06 -14.07 -6.96
N GLN A 24 -0.17 -13.75 -5.66
CA GLN A 24 -1.20 -14.32 -4.77
C GLN A 24 -2.41 -13.40 -4.51
N GLN A 25 -2.65 -12.39 -5.35
CA GLN A 25 -3.61 -11.33 -5.04
C GLN A 25 -5.07 -11.62 -5.32
N ASP A 26 -5.36 -12.54 -6.25
CA ASP A 26 -6.72 -12.77 -6.73
C ASP A 26 -7.68 -13.21 -5.60
N ALA A 27 -7.15 -13.63 -4.45
CA ALA A 27 -7.91 -14.00 -3.25
C ALA A 27 -8.05 -12.89 -2.19
N LEU A 28 -7.30 -11.77 -2.30
CA LEU A 28 -7.14 -10.80 -1.21
C LEU A 28 -8.00 -9.55 -1.34
N ILE A 29 -8.39 -9.15 -2.55
CA ILE A 29 -9.20 -7.95 -2.79
C ILE A 29 -10.53 -8.38 -3.42
N LYS A 30 -11.63 -8.22 -2.66
CA LYS A 30 -12.98 -8.56 -3.14
C LYS A 30 -13.47 -7.56 -4.18
N ASP A 31 -13.21 -6.28 -3.97
CA ASP A 31 -13.62 -5.19 -4.86
C ASP A 31 -12.61 -4.04 -4.79
N VAL A 32 -11.97 -3.71 -5.92
CA VAL A 32 -11.00 -2.59 -5.93
C VAL A 32 -11.65 -1.23 -5.69
N ARG A 33 -12.99 -1.11 -5.74
CA ARG A 33 -13.71 0.15 -5.44
C ARG A 33 -13.62 0.57 -3.98
N GLU A 34 -13.36 -0.35 -3.07
CA GLU A 34 -13.20 -0.05 -1.64
C GLU A 34 -11.83 0.58 -1.37
N ILE A 35 -10.86 0.38 -2.28
CA ILE A 35 -9.49 0.83 -2.08
C ILE A 35 -9.38 2.35 -2.07
N PRO A 36 -9.93 3.12 -3.03
CA PRO A 36 -9.82 4.57 -2.99
C PRO A 36 -10.35 5.18 -1.69
N GLU A 37 -11.38 4.62 -1.06
CA GLU A 37 -11.90 5.13 0.21
C GLU A 37 -10.83 5.11 1.31
N ILE A 38 -9.97 4.09 1.34
CA ILE A 38 -8.79 4.01 2.22
C ILE A 38 -7.80 5.14 1.90
N PHE A 39 -7.62 5.43 0.61
CA PHE A 39 -6.67 6.43 0.12
C PHE A 39 -7.20 7.88 0.13
N HIS A 40 -8.51 8.08 0.26
CA HIS A 40 -9.16 9.39 0.36
C HIS A 40 -9.07 10.01 1.75
N LEU A 41 -8.54 9.26 2.73
CA LEU A 41 -8.15 9.81 4.01
C LEU A 41 -6.88 10.66 3.80
N ASP A 42 -6.98 11.99 3.95
CA ASP A 42 -5.88 12.94 3.70
C ASP A 42 -4.55 12.55 4.39
N HIS A 43 -4.63 11.98 5.59
CA HIS A 43 -3.47 11.49 6.33
C HIS A 43 -2.79 10.28 5.64
N PHE A 44 -3.59 9.38 5.07
CA PHE A 44 -3.10 8.21 4.35
C PHE A 44 -2.50 8.59 3.00
N GLN A 45 -3.11 9.51 2.26
CA GLN A 45 -2.57 9.99 0.99
C GLN A 45 -1.17 10.59 1.17
N ASN A 46 -0.99 11.47 2.15
CA ASN A 46 0.31 12.07 2.44
C ASN A 46 1.32 11.00 2.88
N TYR A 47 0.93 10.11 3.81
CA TYR A 47 1.77 9.01 4.25
C TYR A 47 2.21 8.11 3.10
N TYR A 48 1.30 7.71 2.22
CA TYR A 48 1.57 6.84 1.09
C TYR A 48 2.56 7.46 0.10
N VAL A 49 2.39 8.76 -0.20
CA VAL A 49 3.31 9.51 -1.06
C VAL A 49 4.71 9.59 -0.44
N HIS A 50 4.80 9.78 0.87
CA HIS A 50 6.09 9.83 1.57
C HIS A 50 6.75 8.44 1.68
N SER A 51 5.99 7.41 2.04
CA SER A 51 6.48 6.03 2.23
C SER A 51 6.88 5.35 0.92
N ALA A 52 6.10 5.50 -0.16
CA ALA A 52 6.37 4.85 -1.44
C ALA A 52 7.73 5.21 -2.05
N LEU A 53 8.34 6.30 -1.58
CA LEU A 53 9.60 6.84 -2.08
C LEU A 53 10.74 6.78 -1.05
N LYS A 54 10.44 6.49 0.22
CA LYS A 54 11.45 6.22 1.25
C LYS A 54 12.19 4.94 0.89
N LYS A 55 13.48 4.91 1.22
CA LYS A 55 14.33 3.74 1.06
C LYS A 55 15.11 3.56 2.37
N GLU A 56 14.50 2.98 3.38
CA GLU A 56 15.19 2.72 4.65
C GLU A 56 14.97 1.30 5.17
N ASN A 57 16.08 0.74 5.67
CA ASN A 57 16.30 -0.59 6.23
C ASN A 57 15.59 -1.78 5.56
N PRO A 58 15.94 -2.11 4.30
CA PRO A 58 15.38 -3.26 3.58
C PRO A 58 15.69 -4.64 4.18
N ASN A 59 16.48 -4.72 5.26
CA ASN A 59 17.06 -5.98 5.74
C ASN A 59 16.56 -6.43 7.13
N VAL A 60 15.58 -5.74 7.71
CA VAL A 60 15.02 -6.16 9.00
C VAL A 60 13.84 -7.11 8.74
N GLU A 61 13.98 -8.35 9.18
CA GLU A 61 12.91 -9.34 9.12
C GLU A 61 11.91 -9.07 10.25
N ILE A 62 10.62 -9.10 9.92
CA ILE A 62 9.54 -9.01 10.90
C ILE A 62 9.11 -10.42 11.28
N SER A 63 9.03 -10.67 12.59
CA SER A 63 8.39 -11.86 13.16
C SER A 63 7.29 -11.41 14.13
N ILE A 64 6.34 -12.31 14.39
CA ILE A 64 5.15 -12.04 15.19
C ILE A 64 5.10 -13.07 16.31
N SER A 65 4.87 -12.62 17.55
CA SER A 65 4.60 -13.54 18.67
C SER A 65 3.18 -14.12 18.58
N ASP A 66 2.94 -15.28 19.19
CA ASP A 66 1.58 -15.85 19.26
C ASP A 66 0.59 -14.89 19.92
N HIS A 67 1.05 -14.15 20.93
CA HIS A 67 0.26 -13.11 21.58
C HIS A 67 -0.12 -11.99 20.60
N ALA A 68 0.84 -11.49 19.83
CA ALA A 68 0.57 -10.48 18.82
C ALA A 68 -0.42 -10.99 17.77
N PHE A 69 -0.27 -12.23 17.31
CA PHE A 69 -1.22 -12.83 16.36
C PHE A 69 -2.65 -12.90 16.91
N ALA A 70 -2.82 -13.28 18.18
CA ALA A 70 -4.13 -13.25 18.83
C ALA A 70 -4.71 -11.83 18.86
N ARG A 71 -3.90 -10.83 19.26
CA ARG A 71 -4.33 -9.42 19.30
C ARG A 71 -4.66 -8.83 17.94
N TRP A 72 -3.97 -9.26 16.89
CA TRP A 72 -4.33 -8.87 15.52
C TRP A 72 -5.77 -9.28 15.20
N ASN A 73 -6.12 -10.54 15.46
CA ASN A 73 -7.44 -11.09 15.20
C ASN A 73 -8.55 -10.48 16.06
N GLU A 74 -8.22 -9.94 17.23
CA GLU A 74 -9.17 -9.27 18.12
C GLU A 74 -9.36 -7.77 17.82
N ARG A 75 -8.38 -7.11 17.19
CA ARG A 75 -8.27 -5.63 17.20
C ARG A 75 -7.99 -5.00 15.84
N VAL A 76 -7.56 -5.76 14.85
CA VAL A 76 -7.10 -5.23 13.55
C VAL A 76 -7.89 -5.80 12.38
N SER A 77 -7.88 -7.12 12.22
CA SER A 77 -8.54 -7.84 11.13
C SER A 77 -8.49 -9.33 11.42
N THR A 78 -9.40 -10.12 10.85
CA THR A 78 -9.28 -11.58 10.84
C THR A 78 -8.19 -12.00 9.87
N GLU A 79 -7.29 -12.88 10.30
CA GLU A 79 -6.29 -13.56 9.48
C GLU A 79 -6.23 -15.05 9.79
N SER A 80 -6.08 -15.87 8.75
CA SER A 80 -6.13 -17.33 8.85
C SER A 80 -4.92 -17.95 9.53
N SER A 81 -3.73 -17.38 9.39
CA SER A 81 -2.52 -17.92 10.00
C SER A 81 -1.46 -16.87 10.32
N ILE A 82 -0.65 -17.16 11.34
CA ILE A 82 0.49 -16.32 11.74
C ILE A 82 1.53 -16.21 10.64
N THR A 83 1.72 -17.27 9.85
CA THR A 83 2.66 -17.29 8.72
C THR A 83 2.21 -16.35 7.61
N GLU A 84 0.92 -16.36 7.25
CA GLU A 84 0.37 -15.44 6.24
C GLU A 84 0.49 -13.98 6.69
N LEU A 85 0.14 -13.68 7.94
CA LEU A 85 0.30 -12.34 8.48
C LEU A 85 1.77 -11.91 8.48
N THR A 86 2.69 -12.77 8.93
CA THR A 86 4.13 -12.50 8.95
C THR A 86 4.66 -12.20 7.54
N ASN A 87 4.27 -12.98 6.54
CA ASN A 87 4.64 -12.75 5.15
C ASN A 87 4.09 -11.42 4.62
N LYS A 88 2.82 -11.09 4.95
CA LYS A 88 2.21 -9.80 4.59
C LYS A 88 2.98 -8.64 5.21
N LEU A 89 3.32 -8.69 6.50
CA LEU A 89 4.06 -7.62 7.18
C LEU A 89 5.48 -7.46 6.64
N ASN A 90 6.20 -8.56 6.36
CA ASN A 90 7.50 -8.48 5.71
C ASN A 90 7.40 -7.84 4.32
N TYR A 91 6.37 -8.17 3.55
CA TYR A 91 6.13 -7.53 2.26
C TYR A 91 5.84 -6.03 2.40
N LEU A 92 4.99 -5.64 3.35
CA LEU A 92 4.71 -4.24 3.69
C LEU A 92 5.98 -3.47 4.06
N ASN A 93 6.86 -4.08 4.87
CA ASN A 93 8.11 -3.48 5.30
C ASN A 93 9.13 -3.36 4.14
N GLN A 94 9.51 -4.49 3.57
CA GLN A 94 10.67 -4.60 2.66
C GLN A 94 10.38 -4.12 1.25
N SER A 95 9.16 -4.34 0.77
CA SER A 95 8.78 -4.00 -0.62
C SER A 95 7.98 -2.71 -0.71
N LEU A 96 7.18 -2.40 0.32
CA LEU A 96 6.26 -1.26 0.27
C LEU A 96 6.64 -0.06 1.14
N SER A 97 7.54 -0.24 2.11
CA SER A 97 7.92 0.76 3.10
C SER A 97 6.74 1.35 3.89
N ARG A 98 5.72 0.53 4.17
CA ARG A 98 4.46 0.93 4.83
C ARG A 98 4.45 0.72 6.34
N ILE A 99 5.60 0.40 6.92
CA ILE A 99 5.78 0.20 8.36
C ILE A 99 6.80 1.24 8.82
N ASP A 100 6.38 2.15 9.69
CA ASP A 100 7.25 3.14 10.32
C ASP A 100 7.50 2.73 11.78
N PHE A 101 8.78 2.64 12.14
CA PHE A 101 9.24 2.40 13.51
C PHE A 101 9.40 3.74 14.22
N ALA A 102 8.31 4.25 14.78
CA ALA A 102 8.22 5.62 15.30
C ALA A 102 9.13 5.88 16.51
N THR A 103 9.29 4.89 17.39
CA THR A 103 10.22 4.91 18.53
C THR A 103 10.97 3.58 18.61
N SER A 104 11.82 3.39 19.64
CA SER A 104 12.56 2.12 19.82
C SER A 104 11.67 0.91 20.15
N SER A 105 10.41 1.12 20.50
CA SER A 105 9.48 0.06 20.94
C SER A 105 8.09 0.16 20.34
N VAL A 106 7.77 1.23 19.62
CA VAL A 106 6.45 1.48 19.02
C VAL A 106 6.59 1.66 17.52
N GLY A 107 5.76 0.93 16.77
CA GLY A 107 5.66 1.06 15.33
C GLY A 107 4.22 1.27 14.89
N VAL A 108 4.09 1.77 13.67
CA VAL A 108 2.79 2.01 13.04
C VAL A 108 2.83 1.48 11.61
N ILE A 109 1.83 0.70 11.25
CA ILE A 109 1.60 0.29 9.86
C ILE A 109 0.60 1.28 9.28
N ASP A 110 0.87 1.81 8.09
CA ASP A 110 -0.11 2.59 7.33
C ASP A 110 -0.63 3.86 8.02
N ASN A 111 0.10 4.34 9.02
CA ASN A 111 -0.35 5.40 9.92
C ASN A 111 -1.72 5.12 10.59
N ASP A 112 -2.10 3.84 10.72
CA ASP A 112 -3.38 3.42 11.30
C ASP A 112 -3.22 2.31 12.35
N ILE A 113 -2.40 1.29 12.08
CA ILE A 113 -2.29 0.13 12.97
C ILE A 113 -1.10 0.30 13.90
N VAL A 114 -1.39 0.44 15.20
CA VAL A 114 -0.38 0.65 16.24
C VAL A 114 0.07 -0.70 16.82
N PHE A 115 1.38 -0.88 16.94
CA PHE A 115 1.97 -2.08 17.53
C PHE A 115 3.18 -1.73 18.39
N THR A 116 3.52 -2.63 19.32
CA THR A 116 4.83 -2.60 19.99
C THR A 116 5.68 -3.76 19.54
N TYR A 117 6.99 -3.57 19.61
CA TYR A 117 7.96 -4.55 19.19
C TYR A 117 9.21 -4.51 20.05
N VAL A 118 10.00 -5.57 19.94
CA VAL A 118 11.39 -5.61 20.41
C VAL A 118 12.31 -5.77 19.22
N GLN A 119 13.38 -5.00 19.21
CA GLN A 119 14.37 -5.03 18.13
C GLN A 119 15.60 -5.84 18.54
N SER A 120 16.03 -6.69 17.63
CA SER A 120 17.34 -7.33 17.61
C SER A 120 18.13 -6.86 16.39
N ASP A 121 19.40 -7.25 16.28
CA ASP A 121 20.27 -6.83 15.18
C ASP A 121 19.76 -7.25 13.79
N LEU A 122 18.98 -8.34 13.71
CA LEU A 122 18.52 -8.93 12.44
C LEU A 122 17.00 -8.97 12.29
N ALA A 123 16.26 -8.82 13.39
CA ALA A 123 14.82 -9.00 13.39
C ALA A 123 14.09 -8.03 14.31
N VAL A 124 12.88 -7.67 13.92
CA VAL A 124 11.87 -7.02 14.74
C VAL A 124 10.84 -8.07 15.11
N ILE A 125 10.65 -8.27 16.41
CA ILE A 125 9.62 -9.17 16.93
C ILE A 125 8.45 -8.31 17.40
N ILE A 126 7.34 -8.35 16.68
CA ILE A 126 6.11 -7.67 17.10
C ILE A 126 5.53 -8.40 18.30
N THR A 127 5.41 -7.69 19.42
CA THR A 127 5.00 -8.26 20.70
C THR A 127 3.49 -8.12 20.92
N THR A 128 2.87 -7.04 20.46
CA THR A 128 1.41 -6.87 20.51
C THR A 128 0.90 -5.86 19.50
N PHE A 129 -0.35 -6.05 19.05
CA PHE A 129 -1.12 -5.07 18.29
C PHE A 129 -2.15 -4.39 19.20
N TYR A 130 -2.20 -3.07 19.16
CA TYR A 130 -3.16 -2.28 19.93
C TYR A 130 -4.45 -2.02 19.15
N GLY A 131 -4.40 -2.09 17.83
CA GLY A 131 -5.56 -1.93 16.96
C GLY A 131 -5.36 -0.83 15.93
N ARG A 132 -6.48 -0.40 15.34
CA ARG A 132 -6.54 0.67 14.33
C ARG A 132 -6.93 2.00 14.96
N ILE A 133 -6.18 3.07 14.68
CA ILE A 133 -6.51 4.45 15.09
C ILE A 133 -7.88 4.87 14.55
N SER A 134 -8.20 4.44 13.33
CA SER A 134 -9.49 4.67 12.67
C SER A 134 -10.68 4.05 13.42
N GLN A 135 -10.46 3.04 14.27
CA GLN A 135 -11.51 2.36 15.06
C GLN A 135 -11.50 2.76 16.53
N LYS A 136 -10.32 3.07 17.07
CA LYS A 136 -10.13 3.44 18.49
C LYS A 136 -9.28 4.70 18.56
N HIS A 137 -9.91 5.88 18.50
CA HIS A 137 -9.22 7.18 18.47
C HIS A 137 -8.28 7.43 19.66
N VAL A 138 -8.51 6.75 20.80
CA VAL A 138 -7.59 6.78 21.96
C VAL A 138 -6.15 6.37 21.57
N LEU A 139 -5.98 5.54 20.54
CA LEU A 139 -4.68 5.13 20.03
C LEU A 139 -3.91 6.24 19.32
N ALA A 140 -4.56 7.34 18.92
CA ALA A 140 -3.86 8.49 18.32
C ALA A 140 -2.88 9.15 19.31
N ASN A 141 -3.12 8.99 20.62
CA ASN A 141 -2.25 9.47 21.69
C ASN A 141 -1.66 8.28 22.46
N PHE A 142 -1.11 7.31 21.74
CA PHE A 142 -0.66 6.04 22.30
C PHE A 142 0.32 6.19 23.48
N GLU A 143 1.24 7.16 23.44
CA GLU A 143 2.18 7.42 24.55
C GLU A 143 1.45 7.76 25.86
N ASN A 144 0.40 8.60 25.78
CA ASN A 144 -0.42 8.96 26.94
C ASN A 144 -1.23 7.76 27.45
N LEU A 145 -1.74 6.93 26.54
CA LEU A 145 -2.46 5.70 26.89
C LEU A 145 -1.55 4.71 27.62
N GLN A 146 -0.31 4.54 27.15
CA GLN A 146 0.66 3.65 27.78
C GLN A 146 0.99 4.11 29.21
N HIS A 147 1.17 5.42 29.40
CA HIS A 147 1.42 6.00 30.72
C HIS A 147 0.22 5.83 31.67
N PHE A 148 -0.99 6.06 31.17
CA PHE A 148 -2.23 5.91 31.95
C PHE A 148 -2.44 4.47 32.41
N ASN A 149 -2.34 3.49 31.51
CA ASN A 149 -2.51 2.08 31.84
C ASN A 149 -1.46 1.57 32.84
N MET A 150 -0.27 2.19 32.88
CA MET A 150 0.79 1.82 33.83
C MET A 150 0.54 2.38 35.24
N ILE A 151 -0.20 3.48 35.37
CA ILE A 151 -0.38 4.22 36.62
C ILE A 151 -1.73 3.92 37.28
N GLU A 152 -2.80 3.88 36.49
CA GLU A 152 -4.18 3.87 37.00
C GLU A 152 -4.79 2.45 37.08
N ASP A 153 -4.05 1.42 36.65
CA ASP A 153 -4.49 0.00 36.58
C ASP A 153 -5.81 -0.21 35.80
N ASP A 154 -6.26 0.83 35.08
CA ASP A 154 -7.51 0.87 34.34
C ASP A 154 -7.24 0.45 32.89
N SER A 155 -7.85 -0.67 32.48
CA SER A 155 -7.58 -1.27 31.18
C SER A 155 -8.58 -0.77 30.14
N VAL A 156 -8.10 0.03 29.19
CA VAL A 156 -8.93 0.43 28.05
C VAL A 156 -9.28 -0.80 27.19
N ASP A 157 -10.57 -1.04 26.97
CA ASP A 157 -11.03 -2.10 26.08
C ASP A 157 -10.82 -1.73 24.59
N LEU A 158 -9.78 -2.35 24.03
CA LEU A 158 -9.39 -2.21 22.64
C LEU A 158 -10.01 -3.28 21.72
N GLN A 159 -10.77 -4.25 22.27
CA GLN A 159 -11.39 -5.28 21.45
C GLN A 159 -12.45 -4.68 20.52
N LEU A 160 -12.57 -5.31 19.36
CA LEU A 160 -13.60 -5.02 18.38
C LEU A 160 -14.62 -6.16 18.37
N SER A 161 -15.87 -5.86 18.03
CA SER A 161 -16.87 -6.90 17.82
C SER A 161 -16.57 -7.70 16.55
N ASN A 162 -16.95 -8.98 16.53
CA ASN A 162 -16.78 -9.84 15.35
C ASN A 162 -17.45 -9.23 14.11
N GLU A 163 -18.64 -8.64 14.26
CA GLU A 163 -19.36 -7.98 13.18
C GLU A 163 -18.58 -6.81 12.56
N LEU A 164 -17.77 -6.11 13.36
CA LEU A 164 -16.92 -5.03 12.88
C LEU A 164 -15.66 -5.61 12.23
N LEU A 165 -15.02 -6.61 12.85
CA LEU A 165 -13.85 -7.30 12.31
C LEU A 165 -14.13 -7.88 10.91
N ASP A 166 -15.30 -8.49 10.71
CA ASP A 166 -15.72 -9.08 9.43
C ASP A 166 -15.93 -8.05 8.32
N LYS A 167 -16.13 -6.78 8.68
CA LYS A 167 -16.29 -5.65 7.74
C LYS A 167 -14.99 -4.90 7.48
N LEU A 168 -13.96 -5.11 8.29
CA LEU A 168 -12.70 -4.39 8.13
C LEU A 168 -11.93 -4.95 6.94
N VAL A 169 -11.52 -4.03 6.06
CA VAL A 169 -10.68 -4.36 4.91
C VAL A 169 -9.29 -4.72 5.43
N THR A 170 -8.80 -5.91 5.08
CA THR A 170 -7.41 -6.32 5.31
C THR A 170 -6.48 -5.33 4.60
N ILE A 171 -5.26 -5.14 5.11
CA ILE A 171 -4.30 -4.21 4.49
C ILE A 171 -4.14 -4.53 3.00
N PRO A 172 -4.54 -3.61 2.09
CA PRO A 172 -4.55 -3.90 0.67
C PRO A 172 -3.11 -3.96 0.18
N LEU A 173 -2.72 -5.03 -0.51
CA LEU A 173 -1.41 -5.14 -1.14
C LEU A 173 -1.56 -4.84 -2.64
N PRO A 174 -0.57 -4.30 -3.35
CA PRO A 174 -0.60 -4.20 -4.80
C PRO A 174 -0.20 -5.52 -5.48
N ALA A 175 -0.90 -5.86 -6.57
CA ALA A 175 -0.60 -6.99 -7.44
C ALA A 175 0.69 -6.77 -8.20
N GLN A 176 0.95 -5.53 -8.61
CA GLN A 176 2.20 -5.13 -9.21
C GLN A 176 2.63 -3.78 -8.65
N ARG A 177 3.92 -3.63 -8.40
CA ARG A 177 4.55 -2.35 -8.06
C ARG A 177 5.71 -2.10 -9.01
N MET A 178 5.76 -0.93 -9.61
CA MET A 178 6.91 -0.47 -10.38
C MET A 178 7.38 0.89 -9.88
N ILE A 179 8.67 0.98 -9.55
CA ILE A 179 9.35 2.25 -9.31
C ILE A 179 10.21 2.55 -10.53
N PHE A 180 9.98 3.69 -11.16
CA PHE A 180 10.68 4.06 -12.38
C PHE A 180 10.95 5.56 -12.47
N LYS A 181 11.92 5.91 -13.30
CA LYS A 181 12.30 7.29 -13.57
C LYS A 181 11.99 7.63 -15.04
N GLY A 182 11.23 8.71 -15.23
CA GLY A 182 11.06 9.36 -16.53
C GLY A 182 12.09 10.47 -16.74
N SER A 183 11.85 11.37 -17.69
CA SER A 183 12.79 12.47 -17.96
C SER A 183 12.84 13.52 -16.84
N GLN A 184 11.71 13.81 -16.21
CA GLN A 184 11.55 14.94 -15.26
C GLN A 184 11.07 14.55 -13.87
N ALA A 185 10.58 13.31 -13.72
CA ALA A 185 9.99 12.86 -12.47
C ALA A 185 10.35 11.40 -12.20
N ARG A 186 10.24 11.04 -10.92
CA ARG A 186 10.22 9.68 -10.42
C ARG A 186 8.78 9.27 -10.18
N TYR A 187 8.47 8.01 -10.43
CA TYR A 187 7.12 7.48 -10.35
C TYR A 187 7.13 6.19 -9.52
N VAL A 188 6.03 5.99 -8.80
CA VAL A 188 5.64 4.68 -8.24
C VAL A 188 4.26 4.36 -8.81
N LEU A 189 4.16 3.22 -9.48
CA LEU A 189 2.92 2.73 -10.04
C LEU A 189 2.56 1.44 -9.31
N ASP A 190 1.45 1.48 -8.58
CA ASP A 190 0.85 0.34 -7.91
C ASP A 190 -0.42 -0.07 -8.65
N GLU A 191 -0.51 -1.35 -8.97
CA GLU A 191 -1.71 -1.98 -9.51
C GLU A 191 -2.37 -2.80 -8.41
N PHE A 192 -3.64 -2.52 -8.14
CA PHE A 192 -4.53 -3.37 -7.37
C PHE A 192 -5.53 -3.98 -8.33
N ARG A 193 -5.91 -5.25 -8.14
CA ARG A 193 -6.79 -5.95 -9.08
C ARG A 193 -7.79 -6.83 -8.33
N ASP A 194 -9.02 -6.83 -8.84
CA ASP A 194 -10.05 -7.82 -8.51
C ASP A 194 -10.36 -8.71 -9.73
N ALA A 195 -11.39 -9.55 -9.61
CA ALA A 195 -11.81 -10.44 -10.70
C ALA A 195 -12.23 -9.71 -11.99
N HIS A 196 -12.55 -8.40 -11.92
CA HIS A 196 -13.18 -7.66 -12.99
C HIS A 196 -12.31 -6.54 -13.58
N ARG A 197 -11.48 -5.87 -12.77
CA ARG A 197 -10.73 -4.67 -13.20
C ARG A 197 -9.47 -4.43 -12.36
N SER A 198 -8.63 -3.53 -12.87
CA SER A 198 -7.46 -3.00 -12.16
C SER A 198 -7.68 -1.55 -11.74
N LEU A 199 -7.29 -1.22 -10.51
CA LEU A 199 -7.08 0.14 -10.02
C LEU A 199 -5.58 0.43 -10.04
N PHE A 200 -5.19 1.54 -10.65
CA PHE A 200 -3.83 2.04 -10.62
C PHE A 200 -3.72 3.23 -9.69
N ILE A 201 -2.74 3.19 -8.80
CA ILE A 201 -2.34 4.29 -7.94
C ILE A 201 -0.95 4.75 -8.42
N LEU A 202 -0.87 5.98 -8.89
CA LEU A 202 0.34 6.58 -9.42
C LEU A 202 0.81 7.72 -8.51
N THR A 203 1.93 7.50 -7.84
CA THR A 203 2.68 8.55 -7.15
C THR A 203 3.68 9.18 -8.10
N VAL A 204 3.64 10.50 -8.25
CA VAL A 204 4.56 11.30 -9.07
C VAL A 204 5.37 12.21 -8.16
N GLU A 205 6.69 12.11 -8.24
CA GLU A 205 7.64 13.00 -7.55
C GLU A 205 8.49 13.75 -8.57
N SER A 206 8.27 15.06 -8.66
CA SER A 206 9.12 15.99 -9.41
C SER A 206 9.83 16.94 -8.46
N SER A 207 10.71 17.80 -8.99
CA SER A 207 11.40 18.83 -8.21
C SER A 207 10.45 19.84 -7.55
N THR A 208 9.25 20.02 -8.11
CA THR A 208 8.30 21.07 -7.69
C THR A 208 7.04 20.53 -7.03
N LYS A 209 6.73 19.23 -7.19
CA LYS A 209 5.45 18.69 -6.71
C LYS A 209 5.51 17.19 -6.46
N LYS A 210 4.80 16.77 -5.42
CA LYS A 210 4.36 15.39 -5.23
C LYS A 210 2.87 15.29 -5.52
N GLN A 211 2.46 14.30 -6.30
CA GLN A 211 1.06 14.07 -6.66
C GLN A 211 0.71 12.60 -6.51
N LEU A 212 -0.54 12.33 -6.13
CA LEU A 212 -1.15 11.02 -6.21
C LEU A 212 -2.27 11.07 -7.23
N LYS A 213 -2.31 10.10 -8.15
CA LYS A 213 -3.36 9.96 -9.16
C LYS A 213 -3.94 8.56 -9.09
N PHE A 214 -5.24 8.45 -9.31
CA PHE A 214 -5.98 7.19 -9.33
C PHE A 214 -6.66 7.03 -10.68
N PHE A 215 -6.61 5.84 -11.25
CA PHE A 215 -7.37 5.54 -12.45
C PHE A 215 -7.67 4.05 -12.56
N TYR A 216 -8.81 3.73 -13.16
CA TYR A 216 -9.22 2.35 -13.38
C TYR A 216 -8.95 1.92 -14.81
N SER A 217 -8.68 0.63 -15.01
CA SER A 217 -8.49 0.02 -16.32
C SER A 217 -9.71 0.15 -17.24
N ASP A 218 -10.91 0.25 -16.68
CA ASP A 218 -12.18 0.36 -17.42
C ASP A 218 -12.66 1.81 -17.63
N ARG A 219 -11.91 2.82 -17.15
CA ARG A 219 -12.32 4.25 -17.15
C ARG A 219 -11.17 5.20 -17.52
N LEU A 220 -10.41 4.88 -18.56
CA LEU A 220 -9.27 5.71 -18.99
C LEU A 220 -9.63 6.92 -19.87
N GLN A 221 -10.86 7.01 -20.35
CA GLN A 221 -11.32 8.01 -21.33
C GLN A 221 -10.98 9.47 -20.99
N ASN A 222 -10.90 9.79 -19.69
CA ASN A 222 -10.63 11.15 -19.20
C ASN A 222 -9.30 11.28 -18.45
N VAL A 223 -8.43 10.27 -18.52
CA VAL A 223 -7.17 10.24 -17.79
C VAL A 223 -6.01 10.56 -18.72
N GLU A 224 -5.43 11.75 -18.54
CA GLU A 224 -4.22 12.12 -19.26
C GLU A 224 -2.99 11.42 -18.67
N LEU A 225 -2.55 10.36 -19.34
CA LEU A 225 -1.35 9.62 -18.98
C LEU A 225 -0.12 10.16 -19.71
N GLU A 226 0.92 10.46 -18.95
CA GLU A 226 2.23 10.83 -19.48
C GLU A 226 2.85 9.67 -20.27
N HIS A 227 3.66 9.98 -21.29
CA HIS A 227 4.30 8.97 -22.13
C HIS A 227 5.15 7.96 -21.34
N SER A 228 5.77 8.38 -20.24
CA SER A 228 6.53 7.52 -19.32
C SER A 228 5.63 6.52 -18.60
N VAL A 229 4.44 6.96 -18.18
CA VAL A 229 3.45 6.11 -17.49
C VAL A 229 2.87 5.09 -18.46
N ARG A 230 2.55 5.49 -19.70
CA ARG A 230 2.13 4.56 -20.75
C ARG A 230 3.18 3.47 -21.03
N LYS A 231 4.47 3.84 -21.00
CA LYS A 231 5.55 2.86 -21.14
C LYS A 231 5.55 1.88 -19.96
N ALA A 232 5.41 2.37 -18.73
CA ALA A 232 5.35 1.52 -17.55
C ALA A 232 4.16 0.54 -17.62
N LEU A 233 2.95 1.03 -17.93
CA LEU A 233 1.75 0.20 -18.16
C LEU A 233 1.99 -0.89 -19.21
N THR A 234 2.65 -0.55 -20.32
CA THR A 234 3.00 -1.53 -21.36
C THR A 234 3.95 -2.62 -20.82
N ILE A 235 4.93 -2.26 -19.99
CA ILE A 235 5.88 -3.22 -19.39
C ILE A 235 5.17 -4.16 -18.41
N ILE A 236 4.20 -3.67 -17.64
CA ILE A 236 3.47 -4.50 -16.67
C ILE A 236 2.30 -5.30 -17.28
N GLY A 237 2.18 -5.30 -18.62
CA GLY A 237 1.24 -6.15 -19.36
C GLY A 237 -0.04 -5.46 -19.85
N HIS A 238 -0.18 -4.15 -19.65
CA HIS A 238 -1.38 -3.38 -20.03
C HIS A 238 -1.25 -2.69 -21.39
N GLU A 239 -0.70 -3.40 -22.40
CA GLU A 239 -0.50 -2.84 -23.75
C GLU A 239 -1.82 -2.47 -24.44
N ALA A 240 -2.83 -3.35 -24.36
CA ALA A 240 -4.13 -3.13 -24.98
C ALA A 240 -4.81 -1.87 -24.42
N LEU A 241 -4.74 -1.70 -23.09
CA LEU A 241 -5.24 -0.54 -22.38
C LEU A 241 -4.59 0.77 -22.85
N VAL A 242 -3.27 0.77 -23.02
CA VAL A 242 -2.52 1.95 -23.51
C VAL A 242 -2.89 2.27 -24.97
N LEU A 243 -3.09 1.25 -25.81
CA LEU A 243 -3.51 1.43 -27.20
C LEU A 243 -4.91 2.04 -27.30
N GLU A 244 -5.86 1.57 -26.51
CA GLU A 244 -7.21 2.12 -26.44
C GLU A 244 -7.19 3.60 -26.05
N GLN A 245 -6.46 3.94 -24.98
CA GLN A 245 -6.31 5.32 -24.52
C GLN A 245 -5.66 6.24 -25.58
N ILE A 246 -4.66 5.76 -26.32
CA ILE A 246 -4.06 6.51 -27.44
C ILE A 246 -5.10 6.76 -28.54
N LYS A 247 -5.87 5.75 -28.91
CA LYS A 247 -6.88 5.89 -29.97
C LYS A 247 -7.95 6.91 -29.61
N GLU A 248 -8.47 6.83 -28.40
CA GLU A 248 -9.46 7.78 -27.90
C GLU A 248 -8.92 9.21 -27.86
N GLN A 249 -7.76 9.42 -27.22
CA GLN A 249 -7.19 10.75 -27.03
C GLN A 249 -6.83 11.45 -28.33
N TYR A 250 -6.39 10.70 -29.34
CA TYR A 250 -5.97 11.25 -30.64
C TYR A 250 -7.00 11.05 -31.75
N SER A 251 -8.21 10.59 -31.43
CA SER A 251 -9.27 10.30 -32.39
C SER A 251 -8.80 9.43 -33.57
N LEU A 252 -7.94 8.45 -33.27
CA LEU A 252 -7.42 7.50 -34.25
C LEU A 252 -8.40 6.33 -34.34
N VAL A 253 -9.11 6.23 -35.47
CA VAL A 253 -10.02 5.12 -35.80
C VAL A 253 -9.23 3.83 -35.97
#